data_AF-A0A3B9VD97-F1
#
_entry.id   AF-A0A3B9VD97-F1
#
_cell.length_a   1.000
_cell.length_b   1.000
_cell.length_c   1.000
_cell.angle_alpha   90.00
_cell.angle_beta   90.00
_cell.angle_gamma   90.00
#
_symmetry.space_group_name_H-M   'P 1'
#
loop_
_entity.id
_entity.type
_entity.pdbx_description
1 polymer ?
#
loop_
_entity_poly.entity_id
_entity_poly.type
_entity_poly.pdbx_seq_one_letter_code
_entity_poly.pdbx_strand_id
1 'polypeptide(L)'
;MFYKILADIVVLVHFLWILFLFFGAFWGIRYRAVRIFHISGLAFAFVIQIFDWYCPLTHLEFWLRSRHNPALAYTGSFIIYYVEKMVYLELSRSLILIFTVFLCGLNAWLYFARKR
;
A
#
# COMPACT_ATOMS: atom_id res chain seq x y z
N MET A 1 -23.06 -1.92 11.79
CA MET A 1 -21.92 -1.82 12.73
C MET A 1 -20.82 -2.85 12.44
N PHE A 2 -21.11 -4.15 12.33
CA PHE A 2 -20.10 -5.18 12.01
C PHE A 2 -19.26 -4.88 10.75
N TYR A 3 -19.91 -4.64 9.61
CA TYR A 3 -19.23 -4.29 8.35
C TYR A 3 -18.37 -3.02 8.44
N LYS A 4 -18.76 -2.05 9.28
CA LYS A 4 -17.97 -0.84 9.55
C LYS A 4 -16.65 -1.19 10.22
N ILE A 5 -16.71 -2.00 11.28
CA ILE A 5 -15.52 -2.44 12.04
C ILE A 5 -14.57 -3.21 11.12
N LEU A 6 -15.09 -4.13 10.32
CA LEU A 6 -14.29 -4.85 9.33
C LEU A 6 -13.63 -3.90 8.32
N ALA A 7 -14.37 -2.91 7.80
CA ALA A 7 -13.79 -1.92 6.90
C ALA A 7 -12.67 -1.10 7.58
N ASP A 8 -12.88 -0.68 8.83
CA ASP A 8 -11.88 0.05 9.62
C ASP A 8 -10.61 -0.81 9.86
N ILE A 9 -10.77 -2.13 10.09
CA ILE A 9 -9.65 -3.08 10.18
C ILE A 9 -8.92 -3.20 8.84
N VAL A 10 -9.63 -3.26 7.71
CA VAL A 10 -9.00 -3.34 6.38
C VAL A 10 -8.17 -2.09 6.10
N VAL A 11 -8.67 -0.90 6.45
CA VAL A 11 -7.91 0.35 6.36
C VAL A 11 -6.63 0.28 7.18
N LEU A 12 -6.71 -0.21 8.43
CA LEU A 12 -5.54 -0.37 9.30
C LEU A 12 -4.52 -1.35 8.70
N VAL A 13 -4.97 -2.51 8.22
CA VAL A 13 -4.12 -3.51 7.57
C VAL A 13 -3.47 -2.94 6.31
N HIS A 14 -4.21 -2.18 5.51
CA HIS A 14 -3.69 -1.53 4.31
C HIS A 14 -2.63 -0.47 4.65
N PHE A 15 -2.86 0.32 5.71
CA PHE A 15 -1.86 1.26 6.20
C PHE A 15 -0.59 0.55 6.69
N LEU A 16 -0.73 -0.53 7.46
CA LEU A 16 0.40 -1.35 7.90
C LEU A 16 1.15 -1.99 6.72
N TRP A 17 0.44 -2.40 5.67
CA TRP A 17 1.03 -2.88 4.43
C TRP A 17 1.91 -1.82 3.77
N ILE A 18 1.41 -0.59 3.65
CA ILE A 18 2.21 0.54 3.11
C ILE A 18 3.45 0.77 3.98
N LEU A 19 3.30 0.87 5.30
CA LEU A 19 4.45 1.01 6.22
C LEU A 19 5.46 -0.13 6.07
N PHE A 20 4.98 -1.37 5.88
CA PHE A 20 5.85 -2.50 5.63
C PHE A 20 6.63 -2.36 4.31
N LEU A 21 6.05 -1.79 3.25
CA LEU A 21 6.80 -1.52 2.02
C LEU A 21 7.91 -0.47 2.26
N PHE A 22 7.65 0.55 3.07
CA PHE A 22 8.65 1.58 3.45
C PHE A 22 9.79 1.04 4.31
N PHE A 23 9.46 0.29 5.36
CA PHE A 23 10.41 -0.08 6.42
C PHE A 23 10.79 -1.57 6.42
N GLY A 24 10.24 -2.38 5.52
CA GLY A 24 10.42 -3.83 5.53
C GLY A 24 11.86 -4.27 5.28
N ALA A 25 12.69 -3.45 4.62
CA ALA A 25 14.11 -3.74 4.46
C ALA A 25 14.86 -3.84 5.80
N PHE A 26 14.49 -3.05 6.82
CA PHE A 26 15.15 -3.10 8.13
C PHE A 26 15.07 -4.49 8.77
N TRP A 27 13.89 -5.12 8.74
CA TRP A 27 13.71 -6.50 9.21
C TRP A 27 14.15 -7.55 8.18
N GLY A 28 13.98 -7.27 6.88
CA GLY A 28 14.36 -8.17 5.80
C GLY A 28 15.85 -8.43 5.72
N ILE A 29 16.70 -7.49 6.15
CA ILE A 29 18.16 -7.72 6.22
C ILE A 29 18.47 -8.88 7.17
N ARG A 30 17.78 -8.98 8.31
CA ARG A 30 18.04 -9.99 9.34
C ARG A 30 17.32 -11.31 9.08
N TYR A 31 16.12 -11.27 8.52
CA TYR A 31 15.26 -12.45 8.36
C TYR A 31 14.95 -12.74 6.89
N ARG A 32 15.42 -13.89 6.38
CA ARG A 32 15.23 -14.30 4.98
C ARG A 32 13.76 -14.38 4.57
N ALA A 33 12.88 -14.87 5.45
CA ALA A 33 11.45 -14.95 5.19
C ALA A 33 10.84 -13.55 4.99
N VAL A 34 11.17 -12.61 5.89
CA VAL A 34 10.71 -11.22 5.78
C VAL A 34 11.23 -10.56 4.51
N ARG A 35 12.48 -10.82 4.11
CA ARG A 35 13.04 -10.34 2.84
C ARG A 35 12.24 -10.80 1.63
N ILE A 36 11.93 -12.10 1.56
CA ILE A 36 11.17 -12.65 0.43
C ILE A 36 9.78 -12.02 0.38
N PHE A 37 9.10 -11.93 1.54
CA PHE A 37 7.78 -11.32 1.63
C PHE A 37 7.80 -9.83 1.27
N HIS A 38 8.81 -9.08 1.73
CA HIS A 38 8.99 -7.66 1.42
C HIS A 38 9.27 -7.42 -0.05
N ILE A 39 10.20 -8.16 -0.65
CA ILE A 39 10.50 -8.06 -2.10
C ILE A 39 9.27 -8.41 -2.93
N SER A 40 8.54 -9.46 -2.56
CA SER A 40 7.30 -9.84 -3.24
C SER A 40 6.24 -8.74 -3.12
N GLY A 41 6.15 -8.09 -1.95
CA GLY A 41 5.26 -6.96 -1.72
C GLY A 41 5.63 -5.73 -2.55
N LEU A 42 6.92 -5.39 -2.66
CA LEU A 42 7.40 -4.31 -3.52
C LEU A 42 7.12 -4.60 -5.00
N ALA A 43 7.40 -5.83 -5.45
CA ALA A 43 7.09 -6.24 -6.82
C ALA A 43 5.58 -6.17 -7.10
N PHE A 44 4.76 -6.63 -6.17
CA PHE A 44 3.31 -6.52 -6.25
C PHE A 44 2.86 -5.06 -6.36
N ALA A 45 3.35 -4.18 -5.48
CA ALA A 45 3.06 -2.75 -5.50
C ALA A 45 3.46 -2.10 -6.82
N PHE A 46 4.60 -2.47 -7.38
CA PHE A 46 5.07 -1.98 -8.67
C PHE A 46 4.17 -2.43 -9.82
N VAL A 47 3.79 -3.71 -9.85
CA VAL A 47 2.90 -4.29 -10.88
C VAL A 47 1.54 -3.60 -10.86
N ILE A 48 0.89 -3.46 -9.70
CA ILE A 48 -0.43 -2.83 -9.66
C ILE A 48 -0.39 -1.38 -10.14
N GLN A 49 0.71 -0.64 -9.92
CA GLN A 49 0.85 0.72 -10.43
C GLN A 49 1.04 0.77 -11.95
N ILE A 50 1.80 -0.17 -12.54
CA ILE A 50 1.98 -0.25 -14.00
C ILE A 50 0.67 -0.54 -14.72
N PHE A 51 -0.13 -1.46 -14.19
CA PHE A 51 -1.41 -1.85 -14.79
C PHE A 51 -2.58 -0.93 -14.40
N ASP A 52 -2.32 0.15 -13.67
CA ASP A 52 -3.33 1.05 -13.11
C ASP A 52 -4.43 0.31 -12.33
N TRP A 53 -4.02 -0.75 -11.62
CA TRP A 53 -4.90 -1.55 -10.76
C TRP A 53 -4.93 -1.01 -9.35
N TYR A 54 -6.10 -1.12 -8.71
CA TYR A 54 -6.21 -0.85 -7.29
C TYR A 54 -5.72 -2.03 -6.47
N CYS A 55 -5.21 -1.73 -5.27
CA CYS A 55 -4.88 -2.76 -4.29
C CYS A 55 -6.16 -3.57 -3.95
N PRO A 56 -6.10 -4.92 -3.87
CA PRO A 56 -7.23 -5.75 -3.48
C PRO A 56 -7.86 -5.35 -2.14
N LEU A 57 -7.05 -4.79 -1.22
CA LEU A 57 -7.55 -4.27 0.05
C LEU A 57 -8.48 -3.06 -0.14
N THR A 58 -8.26 -2.22 -1.16
CA THR A 58 -9.17 -1.13 -1.53
C THR A 58 -10.52 -1.68 -2.00
N HIS A 59 -10.52 -2.71 -2.84
CA HIS A 59 -11.76 -3.36 -3.28
C HIS A 59 -12.51 -4.00 -2.11
N LEU A 60 -11.79 -4.64 -1.19
CA LEU A 60 -12.38 -5.23 0.00
C LEU A 60 -12.96 -4.16 0.92
N GLU A 61 -12.24 -3.05 1.13
CA GLU A 61 -12.73 -1.93 1.91
C GLU A 61 -14.02 -1.35 1.32
N PHE A 62 -14.01 -1.05 0.03
CA PHE A 62 -15.17 -0.55 -0.70
C PHE A 62 -16.39 -1.46 -0.54
N TRP A 63 -16.18 -2.77 -0.73
CA TRP A 63 -17.24 -3.76 -0.56
C TRP A 63 -17.79 -3.77 0.87
N LEU A 64 -16.93 -3.74 1.90
CA LEU A 64 -17.38 -3.68 3.30
C LEU A 64 -18.10 -2.37 3.63
N ARG A 65 -17.62 -1.23 3.13
CA ARG A 65 -18.25 0.09 3.32
C ARG A 65 -19.64 0.14 2.68
N SER A 66 -19.77 -0.33 1.44
CA SER A 66 -21.06 -0.40 0.72
C SER A 66 -22.07 -1.31 1.41
N ARG A 67 -21.62 -2.42 2.02
CA ARG A 67 -22.47 -3.29 2.86
C ARG A 67 -22.96 -2.62 4.14
N HIS A 68 -22.19 -1.68 4.69
CA HIS A 68 -22.61 -0.92 5.87
C HIS A 68 -23.55 0.23 5.52
N ASN A 69 -23.15 1.08 4.57
CA ASN A 69 -23.91 2.21 4.05
C ASN A 69 -23.37 2.57 2.65
N PRO A 70 -24.17 2.41 1.58
CA PRO A 70 -23.75 2.72 0.22
C PRO A 70 -23.24 4.16 0.02
N ALA A 71 -23.74 5.13 0.79
CA ALA A 71 -23.31 6.52 0.70
C ALA A 71 -21.87 6.76 1.21
N LEU A 72 -21.29 5.81 1.95
CA LEU A 72 -19.92 5.89 2.47
C LEU A 72 -18.89 5.22 1.55
N ALA A 73 -19.33 4.55 0.48
CA ALA A 73 -18.45 3.85 -0.44
C ALA A 73 -17.87 4.85 -1.45
N TYR A 74 -16.59 5.20 -1.27
CA TYR A 74 -15.88 6.09 -2.19
C TYR A 74 -15.34 5.31 -3.38
N THR A 75 -15.23 5.97 -4.53
CA THR A 75 -14.61 5.40 -5.73
C THR A 75 -13.20 5.97 -5.90
N GLY A 76 -12.18 5.11 -5.99
CA GLY A 76 -10.81 5.53 -6.29
C GLY A 76 -9.74 4.77 -5.51
N SER A 77 -8.53 5.29 -5.55
CA SER A 77 -7.37 4.73 -4.83
C SER A 77 -7.45 5.05 -3.35
N PHE A 78 -7.06 4.09 -2.50
CA PHE A 78 -6.88 4.28 -1.06
C PHE A 78 -5.95 5.45 -0.75
N ILE A 79 -4.83 5.57 -1.49
CA ILE A 79 -3.86 6.65 -1.30
C ILE A 79 -4.50 8.00 -1.63
N ILE A 80 -5.21 8.08 -2.75
CA ILE A 80 -5.89 9.31 -3.16
C ILE A 80 -6.94 9.70 -2.10
N TYR A 81 -7.78 8.76 -1.68
CA TYR A 81 -8.85 9.05 -0.75
C TYR A 81 -8.36 9.42 0.67
N TYR A 82 -7.35 8.73 1.20
CA TYR A 82 -6.89 8.94 2.57
C TYR A 82 -5.70 9.91 2.67
N VAL A 83 -4.70 9.79 1.80
CA VAL A 83 -3.46 10.58 1.90
C VAL A 83 -3.67 12.00 1.39
N GLU A 84 -4.41 12.21 0.28
CA GLU A 84 -4.69 13.59 -0.18
C GLU A 84 -5.51 14.35 0.86
N LYS A 85 -6.50 13.70 1.49
CA LYS A 85 -7.28 14.34 2.56
C LYS A 85 -6.46 14.66 3.80
N MET A 86 -5.41 13.88 4.08
CA MET A 86 -4.57 14.07 5.25
C MET A 86 -3.49 15.13 5.03
N VAL A 87 -2.89 15.16 3.85
CA VAL A 87 -1.74 16.02 3.52
C VAL A 87 -2.17 17.26 2.70
N TYR A 88 -3.42 17.31 2.24
CA TYR A 88 -3.99 18.38 1.40
C TYR A 88 -3.18 18.61 0.10
N LEU A 89 -2.67 17.54 -0.49
CA LEU A 89 -1.92 17.55 -1.75
C LEU A 89 -2.64 16.71 -2.79
N GLU A 90 -2.69 17.18 -4.03
CA GLU A 90 -3.19 16.41 -5.17
C GLU A 90 -2.09 15.43 -5.64
N LEU A 91 -2.34 14.13 -5.51
CA LEU A 91 -1.42 13.07 -5.88
C LEU A 91 -1.85 12.46 -7.22
N SER A 92 -1.22 12.91 -8.30
CA SER A 92 -1.40 12.29 -9.60
C SER A 92 -0.89 10.84 -9.60
N ARG A 93 -1.50 9.97 -10.41
CA ARG A 93 -1.06 8.57 -10.55
C ARG A 93 0.41 8.46 -10.95
N SER A 94 0.86 9.36 -11.81
CA SER A 94 2.27 9.46 -12.23
C SER A 94 3.20 9.73 -11.05
N LEU A 95 2.82 10.61 -10.12
CA LEU A 95 3.60 10.85 -8.90
C LEU A 95 3.64 9.61 -8.00
N ILE A 96 2.51 8.91 -7.83
CA ILE A 96 2.45 7.68 -7.04
C ILE A 96 3.37 6.60 -7.65
N LEU A 97 3.39 6.48 -8.99
CA LEU A 97 4.29 5.57 -9.69
C LEU A 97 5.76 5.97 -9.47
N ILE A 98 6.11 7.25 -9.58
CA ILE A 98 7.47 7.75 -9.33
C ILE A 98 7.90 7.43 -7.90
N PHE A 99 7.05 7.68 -6.90
CA PHE A 99 7.35 7.33 -5.51
C PHE A 99 7.49 5.82 -5.30
N THR A 100 6.68 5.01 -5.99
CA THR A 100 6.76 3.55 -5.92
C THR A 100 8.08 3.04 -6.53
N VAL A 101 8.48 3.57 -7.69
CA VAL A 101 9.76 3.25 -8.34
C VAL A 101 10.94 3.64 -7.44
N PHE A 102 10.90 4.86 -6.90
CA PHE A 102 11.92 5.37 -5.99
C PHE A 102 12.04 4.49 -4.74
N LEU A 103 10.89 4.12 -4.13
CA LEU A 103 10.84 3.25 -2.98
C LEU A 103 11.43 1.86 -3.27
N CYS A 104 11.09 1.27 -4.41
CA CYS A 104 11.64 -0.01 -4.85
C CYS A 104 13.16 0.07 -5.05
N GLY A 105 13.65 1.12 -5.73
CA GLY A 105 15.07 1.35 -5.96
C GLY A 105 15.87 1.55 -4.67
N LEU A 106 15.34 2.37 -3.74
CA LEU A 106 15.96 2.61 -2.44
C LEU A 106 16.06 1.31 -1.62
N ASN A 107 14.99 0.52 -1.55
CA ASN A 107 14.99 -0.75 -0.81
C ASN A 107 15.91 -1.80 -1.46
N ALA A 108 15.93 -1.87 -2.79
CA ALA A 108 16.88 -2.74 -3.51
C ALA A 108 18.32 -2.35 -3.17
N TRP A 109 18.65 -1.06 -3.23
CA TRP A 109 19.97 -0.56 -2.85
C TRP A 109 20.33 -0.91 -1.40
N LEU A 110 19.40 -0.74 -0.45
CA LEU A 110 19.62 -1.13 0.96
C LEU A 110 19.94 -2.62 1.11
N TYR A 111 19.23 -3.49 0.39
CA TYR A 111 19.52 -4.93 0.40
C TYR A 111 20.88 -5.27 -0.22
N PHE A 112 21.31 -4.58 -1.27
CA PHE A 112 22.62 -4.80 -1.90
C PHE A 112 23.78 -4.22 -1.08
N ALA A 113 23.62 -3.02 -0.53
CA ALA A 113 24.64 -2.33 0.25
C ALA A 113 24.98 -3.06 1.56
N ARG A 114 23.98 -3.70 2.19
CA ARG A 114 24.16 -4.49 3.43
C ARG A 114 24.60 -5.94 3.21
N LYS A 115 24.67 -6.40 1.95
CA LYS A 115 25.12 -7.76 1.60
C LYS A 115 26.62 -7.80 1.24
N ARG A 116 27.25 -6.64 1.02
CA ARG A 116 28.71 -6.48 1.05
C ARG A 116 29.19 -6.30 2.47
#